data_AF-A0A6F9DGZ7-F1
#
_entry.id   AF-A0A6F9DGZ7-F1
#
_cell.length_a   1.000
_cell.length_b   1.000
_cell.length_c   1.000
_cell.angle_alpha   90.00
_cell.angle_beta   90.00
_cell.angle_gamma   90.00
#
_symmetry.space_group_name_H-M   'P 1'
#
loop_
_entity.id
_entity.type
_entity.pdbx_description
1 polymer ?
#
loop_
_entity_poly.entity_id
_entity_poly.type
_entity_poly.pdbx_seq_one_letter_code
_entity_poly.pdbx_strand_id
1 'polypeptide(L)'
;MSTMETKLSYLQAYISAENQTCPIESLQFFDILSNSVSSIFPRSLANYYQFNYDGRNNYSIYDGGGDMYDTGNKLQVWTDNEQSVQVIYNWTYSDPLGNFLMVCKAGHPFVLSMLVLNRDGASRTYYIREYGGLGADGSGSYRWNTGSLLVGSYNIHYVLYQVYGGNDPSVIQIFFTVSSPKLGSSGYSSLHYVDSQKNTDQTDNKVYMSGTAHNVYFNYILTSTGESRNYVSTNTIEQILRVTFQGFSA
;
A
#
# COMPACT_ATOMS: atom_id res chain seq x y z
N MET A 1 -12.42 14.38 24.42
CA MET A 1 -13.64 13.60 24.16
C MET A 1 -14.03 13.79 22.69
N SER A 2 -13.15 13.44 21.73
CA SER A 2 -13.35 13.88 20.32
C SER A 2 -12.51 13.20 19.22
N THR A 3 -12.08 11.95 19.36
CA THR A 3 -11.45 11.22 18.22
C THR A 3 -11.65 9.71 18.30
N MET A 4 -11.62 9.13 19.52
CA MET A 4 -11.93 7.71 19.72
C MET A 4 -13.42 7.39 19.59
N GLU A 5 -14.30 8.28 20.10
CA GLU A 5 -15.76 8.11 20.03
C GLU A 5 -16.29 8.20 18.58
N THR A 6 -15.64 8.99 17.73
CA THR A 6 -15.98 9.08 16.30
C THR A 6 -15.52 7.86 15.51
N LYS A 7 -14.38 7.24 15.88
CA LYS A 7 -13.95 5.95 15.30
C LYS A 7 -14.90 4.82 15.67
N LEU A 8 -15.38 4.79 16.92
CA LEU A 8 -16.36 3.79 17.36
C LEU A 8 -17.74 3.99 16.74
N SER A 9 -18.23 5.23 16.60
CA SER A 9 -19.58 5.48 16.09
C SER A 9 -19.77 5.10 14.62
N TYR A 10 -18.74 5.28 13.77
CA TYR A 10 -18.80 4.86 12.37
C TYR A 10 -18.64 3.33 12.20
N LEU A 11 -17.78 2.69 12.99
CA LEU A 11 -17.70 1.23 13.06
C LEU A 11 -19.01 0.62 13.57
N GLN A 12 -19.64 1.25 14.57
CA GLN A 12 -20.93 0.82 15.11
C GLN A 12 -22.08 1.01 14.12
N ALA A 13 -22.11 2.11 13.36
CA ALA A 13 -23.07 2.30 12.28
C ALA A 13 -22.92 1.21 11.19
N TYR A 14 -21.68 0.85 10.83
CA TYR A 14 -21.38 -0.21 9.85
C TYR A 14 -21.70 -1.63 10.37
N ILE A 15 -21.48 -1.89 11.67
CA ILE A 15 -21.83 -3.16 12.35
C ILE A 15 -23.35 -3.30 12.54
N SER A 16 -24.08 -2.18 12.73
CA SER A 16 -25.52 -2.18 12.97
C SER A 16 -26.37 -2.46 11.72
N ALA A 17 -25.77 -2.45 10.52
CA ALA A 17 -26.40 -2.85 9.27
C ALA A 17 -26.09 -4.34 8.98
N GLU A 18 -26.90 -5.22 9.59
CA GLU A 18 -27.09 -6.66 9.31
C GLU A 18 -25.84 -7.57 9.26
N ASN A 19 -25.65 -8.40 10.30
CA ASN A 19 -24.81 -9.62 10.32
C ASN A 19 -23.39 -9.50 9.73
N GLN A 20 -22.64 -8.43 10.04
CA GLN A 20 -21.29 -8.21 9.50
C GLN A 20 -20.17 -8.72 10.41
N THR A 21 -19.62 -9.89 10.12
CA THR A 21 -18.36 -10.41 10.69
C THR A 21 -17.10 -9.80 10.04
N CYS A 22 -17.24 -9.19 8.85
CA CYS A 22 -16.14 -8.71 8.01
C CYS A 22 -15.31 -7.50 8.51
N PRO A 23 -15.85 -6.48 9.21
CA PRO A 23 -15.08 -5.29 9.59
C PRO A 23 -13.98 -5.58 10.61
N ILE A 24 -14.24 -6.49 11.57
CA ILE A 24 -13.28 -6.81 12.65
C ILE A 24 -12.11 -7.62 12.10
N GLU A 25 -12.38 -8.63 11.28
CA GLU A 25 -11.35 -9.47 10.64
C GLU A 25 -10.47 -8.64 9.69
N SER A 26 -11.06 -7.64 9.01
CA SER A 26 -10.31 -6.73 8.13
C SER A 26 -9.30 -5.85 8.87
N LEU A 27 -9.67 -5.34 10.04
CA LEU A 27 -8.78 -4.56 10.90
C LEU A 27 -7.70 -5.44 11.53
N GLN A 28 -8.05 -6.65 11.94
CA GLN A 28 -7.06 -7.63 12.45
C GLN A 28 -6.01 -7.98 11.40
N PHE A 29 -6.41 -8.25 10.15
CA PHE A 29 -5.45 -8.48 9.07
C PHE A 29 -4.51 -7.28 8.88
N PHE A 30 -5.06 -6.06 8.86
CA PHE A 30 -4.25 -4.86 8.72
C PHE A 30 -3.30 -4.64 9.89
N ASP A 31 -3.73 -4.90 11.12
CA ASP A 31 -2.89 -4.79 12.30
C ASP A 31 -1.73 -5.78 12.23
N ILE A 32 -1.99 -7.05 11.86
CA ILE A 32 -0.95 -8.06 11.67
C ILE A 32 0.01 -7.65 10.54
N LEU A 33 -0.53 -7.18 9.40
CA LEU A 33 0.28 -6.71 8.27
C LEU A 33 1.17 -5.55 8.64
N SER A 34 0.59 -4.49 9.21
CA SER A 34 1.33 -3.28 9.55
C SER A 34 2.40 -3.56 10.61
N ASN A 35 2.10 -4.37 11.63
CA ASN A 35 3.08 -4.76 12.65
C ASN A 35 4.20 -5.66 12.08
N SER A 36 3.86 -6.60 11.18
CA SER A 36 4.84 -7.44 10.51
C SER A 36 5.76 -6.61 9.61
N VAL A 37 5.20 -5.71 8.80
CA VAL A 37 5.96 -4.80 7.93
C VAL A 37 6.89 -3.91 8.74
N SER A 38 6.38 -3.26 9.80
CA SER A 38 7.19 -2.38 10.66
C SER A 38 8.30 -3.12 11.42
N SER A 39 8.16 -4.42 11.68
CA SER A 39 9.20 -5.20 12.37
C SER A 39 10.20 -5.87 11.42
N ILE A 40 9.77 -6.24 10.21
CA ILE A 40 10.58 -7.06 9.28
C ILE A 40 11.39 -6.20 8.32
N PHE A 41 10.82 -5.13 7.77
CA PHE A 41 11.53 -4.31 6.77
C PHE A 41 12.79 -3.65 7.34
N PRO A 42 12.75 -2.98 8.51
CA PRO A 42 13.93 -2.29 9.03
C PRO A 42 15.14 -3.19 9.31
N ARG A 43 14.89 -4.47 9.61
CA ARG A 43 15.93 -5.47 9.87
C ARG A 43 16.40 -6.24 8.64
N SER A 44 15.62 -6.21 7.56
CA SER A 44 15.87 -7.03 6.35
C SER A 44 16.40 -6.22 5.18
N LEU A 45 16.21 -4.91 5.19
CA LEU A 45 16.81 -4.00 4.23
C LEU A 45 18.16 -3.50 4.75
N ALA A 46 19.22 -3.75 3.99
CA ALA A 46 20.52 -3.19 4.28
C ALA A 46 20.45 -1.66 4.24
N ASN A 47 21.08 -1.01 5.21
CA ASN A 47 21.09 0.45 5.35
C ASN A 47 19.67 1.03 5.34
N TYR A 48 18.76 0.43 6.11
CA TYR A 48 17.39 0.92 6.21
C TYR A 48 17.33 2.43 6.55
N TYR A 49 16.53 3.19 5.81
CA TYR A 49 16.36 4.63 6.02
C TYR A 49 14.96 4.94 6.52
N GLN A 50 14.88 5.80 7.54
CA GLN A 50 13.64 6.35 8.06
C GLN A 50 13.47 7.76 7.51
N PHE A 51 12.58 7.92 6.53
CA PHE A 51 12.21 9.23 6.02
C PHE A 51 11.38 10.01 7.05
N ASN A 52 11.27 11.32 6.87
CA ASN A 52 10.51 12.20 7.75
C ASN A 52 9.10 12.45 7.20
N TYR A 53 8.12 12.55 8.10
CA TYR A 53 6.79 13.06 7.77
C TYR A 53 6.74 14.56 8.08
N ASP A 54 7.22 15.36 7.13
CA ASP A 54 7.40 16.82 7.25
C ASP A 54 6.41 17.63 6.40
N GLY A 55 5.49 16.95 5.71
CA GLY A 55 4.39 17.58 5.03
C GLY A 55 3.59 18.46 5.98
N ARG A 56 3.33 19.71 5.58
CA ARG A 56 2.41 20.61 6.31
C ARG A 56 0.96 20.13 6.28
N ASN A 57 0.68 19.11 5.47
CA ASN A 57 -0.60 18.46 5.33
C ASN A 57 -0.46 16.98 5.73
N ASN A 58 -1.55 16.37 6.21
CA ASN A 58 -1.53 14.98 6.68
C ASN A 58 -1.58 13.93 5.54
N TYR A 59 -1.28 14.31 4.30
CA TYR A 59 -1.43 13.44 3.11
C TYR A 59 -0.21 13.44 2.18
N SER A 60 0.87 14.12 2.55
CA SER A 60 2.10 14.17 1.77
C SER A 60 3.33 14.14 2.66
N ILE A 61 4.45 13.72 2.07
CA ILE A 61 5.80 14.05 2.54
C ILE A 61 6.25 15.27 1.72
N TYR A 62 7.12 16.15 2.23
CA TYR A 62 7.53 17.35 1.48
C TYR A 62 9.02 17.42 1.18
N ASP A 63 9.88 17.02 2.12
CA ASP A 63 11.36 16.97 1.96
C ASP A 63 11.90 15.62 2.47
N GLY A 64 11.15 14.91 3.32
CA GLY A 64 11.41 13.51 3.67
C GLY A 64 12.73 13.25 4.38
N GLY A 65 13.54 14.30 4.61
CA GLY A 65 14.91 14.22 5.08
C GLY A 65 15.87 13.81 3.97
N GLY A 66 16.94 14.59 3.79
CA GLY A 66 18.01 14.25 2.85
C GLY A 66 17.58 14.28 1.38
N ASP A 67 16.78 15.28 1.00
CA ASP A 67 16.34 15.57 -0.39
C ASP A 67 15.50 14.46 -1.02
N MET A 68 14.68 13.74 -0.24
CA MET A 68 13.81 12.69 -0.77
C MET A 68 12.34 13.02 -0.60
N TYR A 69 11.53 12.65 -1.58
CA TYR A 69 10.10 12.90 -1.56
C TYR A 69 9.75 14.39 -1.61
N ASP A 70 10.49 15.16 -2.43
CA ASP A 70 10.21 16.57 -2.70
C ASP A 70 8.79 16.79 -3.19
N THR A 71 7.91 17.27 -2.32
CA THR A 71 6.46 17.34 -2.52
C THR A 71 5.72 15.99 -2.57
N GLY A 72 6.41 14.88 -2.34
CA GLY A 72 5.89 13.77 -1.55
C GLY A 72 5.54 12.48 -2.25
N ASN A 73 5.36 11.46 -1.43
CA ASN A 73 4.39 10.39 -1.66
C ASN A 73 2.99 10.95 -1.36
N LYS A 74 2.10 10.99 -2.36
CA LYS A 74 0.66 11.27 -2.17
C LYS A 74 -0.12 10.10 -2.73
N LEU A 75 -1.18 9.72 -2.04
CA LEU A 75 -1.97 8.56 -2.43
C LEU A 75 -3.41 8.96 -2.78
N GLN A 76 -3.91 8.39 -3.86
CA GLN A 76 -5.32 8.45 -4.25
C GLN A 76 -5.87 7.03 -4.40
N VAL A 77 -7.12 6.85 -3.98
CA VAL A 77 -7.87 5.60 -4.16
C VAL A 77 -9.25 5.87 -4.73
N TRP A 78 -9.74 4.94 -5.56
CA TRP A 78 -11.11 4.98 -6.09
C TRP A 78 -11.53 3.66 -6.71
N THR A 79 -12.82 3.57 -7.02
CA THR A 79 -13.43 2.47 -7.78
C THR A 79 -14.12 3.02 -9.02
N ASP A 80 -13.90 2.42 -10.19
CA ASP A 80 -14.58 2.77 -11.45
C ASP A 80 -14.75 4.29 -11.69
N ASN A 81 -15.87 4.72 -12.27
CA ASN A 81 -16.18 6.11 -12.64
C ASN A 81 -16.38 7.05 -11.44
N GLU A 82 -15.93 6.68 -10.24
CA GLU A 82 -15.97 7.52 -9.06
C GLU A 82 -14.83 8.53 -9.04
N GLN A 83 -15.03 9.62 -8.30
CA GLN A 83 -13.99 10.59 -8.07
C GLN A 83 -12.91 10.02 -7.16
N SER A 84 -11.63 10.25 -7.52
CA SER A 84 -10.49 9.90 -6.68
C SER A 84 -10.56 10.53 -5.29
N VAL A 85 -10.37 9.73 -4.25
CA VAL A 85 -10.25 10.18 -2.87
C VAL A 85 -8.78 10.34 -2.50
N GLN A 86 -8.40 11.53 -2.05
CA GLN A 86 -7.08 11.77 -1.46
C GLN A 86 -6.95 11.05 -0.12
N VAL A 87 -5.91 10.24 0.02
CA VAL A 87 -5.63 9.52 1.26
C VAL A 87 -4.91 10.42 2.25
N ILE A 88 -5.48 10.54 3.44
CA ILE A 88 -4.90 11.14 4.64
C ILE A 88 -4.28 10.02 5.45
N TYR A 89 -3.03 10.21 5.87
CA TYR A 89 -2.30 9.23 6.67
C TYR A 89 -2.95 8.99 8.02
N ASN A 90 -2.84 7.75 8.52
CA ASN A 90 -3.46 7.29 9.77
C ASN A 90 -5.00 7.35 9.77
N TRP A 91 -5.62 7.35 8.59
CA TRP A 91 -7.06 7.43 8.42
C TRP A 91 -7.65 6.12 7.87
N THR A 92 -8.94 5.92 8.14
CA THR A 92 -9.74 4.80 7.63
C THR A 92 -10.84 5.37 6.74
N TYR A 93 -10.97 4.81 5.54
CA TYR A 93 -11.95 5.17 4.54
C TYR A 93 -12.85 3.98 4.25
N SER A 94 -14.12 4.23 4.03
CA SER A 94 -15.07 3.24 3.54
C SER A 94 -15.81 3.85 2.38
N ASP A 95 -15.97 3.08 1.31
CA ASP A 95 -16.86 3.43 0.23
C ASP A 95 -18.31 3.45 0.73
N PRO A 96 -19.11 4.52 0.47
CA PRO A 96 -20.53 4.55 0.80
C PRO A 96 -21.33 3.38 0.23
N LEU A 97 -20.93 2.83 -0.92
CA LEU A 97 -21.58 1.67 -1.54
C LEU A 97 -21.09 0.33 -0.96
N GLY A 98 -20.12 0.37 -0.04
CA GLY A 98 -19.59 -0.81 0.65
C GLY A 98 -18.71 -1.70 -0.23
N ASN A 99 -18.18 -1.19 -1.35
CA ASN A 99 -17.31 -1.96 -2.24
C ASN A 99 -15.90 -2.15 -1.70
N PHE A 100 -15.42 -1.22 -0.87
CA PHE A 100 -14.13 -1.35 -0.20
C PHE A 100 -14.09 -0.68 1.18
N LEU A 101 -13.18 -1.18 2.01
CA LEU A 101 -12.72 -0.55 3.24
C LEU A 101 -11.20 -0.35 3.11
N MET A 102 -10.70 0.83 3.42
CA MET A 102 -9.28 1.16 3.35
C MET A 102 -8.79 1.71 4.68
N VAL A 103 -7.59 1.31 5.08
CA VAL A 103 -6.91 1.77 6.27
C VAL A 103 -5.43 1.97 5.96
N CYS A 104 -4.82 2.99 6.55
CA CYS A 104 -3.40 3.24 6.41
C CYS A 104 -2.75 3.64 7.73
N LYS A 105 -1.44 3.42 7.82
CA LYS A 105 -0.61 3.73 8.99
C LYS A 105 0.68 4.40 8.52
N ALA A 106 0.88 5.63 9.01
CA ALA A 106 2.16 6.31 8.91
C ALA A 106 3.18 5.57 9.78
N GLY A 107 4.37 5.36 9.22
CA GLY A 107 5.45 4.65 9.86
C GLY A 107 6.60 4.47 8.89
N HIS A 108 7.62 3.74 9.34
CA HIS A 108 8.77 3.40 8.52
C HIS A 108 8.88 1.87 8.55
N PRO A 109 8.33 1.13 7.56
CA PRO A 109 7.63 1.60 6.35
C PRO A 109 6.22 2.17 6.57
N PHE A 110 5.73 2.95 5.60
CA PHE A 110 4.31 3.30 5.49
C PHE A 110 3.52 2.10 4.95
N VAL A 111 2.30 1.91 5.43
CA VAL A 111 1.42 0.81 4.95
C VAL A 111 0.01 1.34 4.70
N LEU A 112 -0.56 0.98 3.55
CA LEU A 112 -1.98 1.12 3.22
C LEU A 112 -2.54 -0.24 2.82
N SER A 113 -3.74 -0.54 3.26
CA SER A 113 -4.48 -1.74 2.87
C SER A 113 -5.93 -1.38 2.55
N MET A 114 -6.37 -1.78 1.36
CA MET A 114 -7.76 -1.71 0.91
C MET A 114 -8.31 -3.14 0.86
N LEU A 115 -9.26 -3.47 1.72
CA LEU A 115 -10.07 -4.66 1.58
C LEU A 115 -11.14 -4.41 0.50
N VAL A 116 -11.01 -5.12 -0.62
CA VAL A 116 -12.02 -5.14 -1.67
C VAL A 116 -13.10 -6.15 -1.30
N LEU A 117 -14.32 -5.66 -1.09
CA LEU A 117 -15.48 -6.43 -0.66
C LEU A 117 -16.36 -6.83 -1.85
N ASN A 118 -16.63 -5.89 -2.76
CA ASN A 118 -17.40 -6.11 -3.99
C ASN A 118 -18.67 -6.97 -3.81
N ARG A 119 -19.55 -6.57 -2.88
CA ARG A 119 -20.61 -7.44 -2.33
C ARG A 119 -21.68 -7.87 -3.34
N ASP A 120 -21.89 -7.12 -4.40
CA ASP A 120 -22.86 -7.44 -5.46
C ASP A 120 -22.24 -8.29 -6.60
N GLY A 121 -20.93 -8.59 -6.52
CA GLY A 121 -20.20 -9.40 -7.49
C GLY A 121 -20.02 -8.75 -8.86
N ALA A 122 -20.29 -7.44 -9.02
CA ALA A 122 -20.12 -6.81 -10.33
C ALA A 122 -18.63 -6.72 -10.71
N SER A 123 -18.37 -6.67 -12.02
CA SER A 123 -17.01 -6.43 -12.51
C SER A 123 -16.64 -4.96 -12.29
N ARG A 124 -15.62 -4.72 -11.46
CA ARG A 124 -15.15 -3.38 -11.09
C ARG A 124 -13.65 -3.26 -11.25
N THR A 125 -13.17 -2.02 -11.27
CA THR A 125 -11.76 -1.69 -11.22
C THR A 125 -11.45 -0.84 -10.00
N TYR A 126 -10.54 -1.32 -9.17
CA TYR A 126 -10.05 -0.65 -7.96
C TYR A 126 -8.66 -0.09 -8.22
N TYR A 127 -8.43 1.15 -7.81
CA TYR A 127 -7.20 1.86 -8.10
C TYR A 127 -6.49 2.29 -6.82
N ILE A 128 -5.16 2.13 -6.83
CA ILE A 128 -4.25 2.86 -5.94
C ILE A 128 -3.31 3.65 -6.86
N ARG A 129 -3.26 4.95 -6.66
CA ARG A 129 -2.32 5.84 -7.35
C ARG A 129 -1.40 6.46 -6.32
N GLU A 130 -0.11 6.33 -6.56
CA GLU A 130 0.92 7.10 -5.87
C GLU A 130 1.43 8.17 -6.83
N TYR A 131 1.58 9.39 -6.33
CA TYR A 131 2.11 10.48 -7.14
C TYR A 131 2.79 11.54 -6.27
N GLY A 132 3.68 12.30 -6.90
CA GLY A 132 4.36 13.44 -6.32
C GLY A 132 5.83 13.44 -6.71
N GLY A 133 6.65 14.22 -6.01
CA GLY A 133 8.07 14.28 -6.31
C GLY A 133 8.87 13.37 -5.38
N LEU A 134 9.86 12.68 -5.95
CA LEU A 134 10.75 11.76 -5.25
C LEU A 134 12.06 12.41 -4.78
N GLY A 135 12.34 13.65 -5.21
CA GLY A 135 13.54 14.41 -4.80
C GLY A 135 14.86 14.00 -5.49
N ALA A 136 14.82 13.13 -6.50
CA ALA A 136 16.05 12.62 -7.11
C ALA A 136 16.78 13.59 -8.07
N ASP A 137 16.29 14.82 -8.30
CA ASP A 137 16.88 15.87 -9.15
C ASP A 137 17.41 15.45 -10.55
N GLY A 138 16.74 14.50 -11.17
CA GLY A 138 16.97 13.92 -12.49
C GLY A 138 18.05 12.84 -12.47
N SER A 139 18.54 12.49 -11.28
CA SER A 139 19.68 11.62 -11.06
C SER A 139 19.28 10.17 -10.77
N GLY A 140 20.23 9.26 -10.98
CA GLY A 140 20.05 7.85 -10.71
C GLY A 140 19.29 7.10 -11.81
N SER A 141 18.46 6.16 -11.40
CA SER A 141 17.76 5.21 -12.24
C SER A 141 16.50 4.76 -11.54
N TYR A 142 15.50 4.38 -12.33
CA TYR A 142 14.31 3.73 -11.82
C TYR A 142 14.13 2.35 -12.44
N ARG A 143 13.46 1.47 -11.71
CA ARG A 143 13.11 0.14 -12.21
C ARG A 143 11.81 -0.31 -11.59
N TRP A 144 10.98 -0.96 -12.40
CA TRP A 144 9.85 -1.72 -11.89
C TRP A 144 9.95 -3.19 -12.29
N ASN A 145 9.33 -4.04 -11.48
CA ASN A 145 9.18 -5.46 -11.73
C ASN A 145 7.81 -5.90 -11.22
N THR A 146 7.28 -6.97 -11.80
CA THR A 146 6.09 -7.64 -11.28
C THR A 146 6.42 -9.08 -10.95
N GLY A 147 5.66 -9.67 -10.05
CA GLY A 147 5.84 -11.06 -9.68
C GLY A 147 4.69 -11.58 -8.85
N SER A 148 4.79 -12.87 -8.49
CA SER A 148 3.83 -13.51 -7.62
C SER A 148 4.51 -14.47 -6.66
N LEU A 149 3.93 -14.61 -5.47
CA LEU A 149 4.43 -15.45 -4.39
C LEU A 149 3.26 -16.26 -3.82
N LEU A 150 3.50 -17.54 -3.62
CA LEU A 150 2.68 -18.38 -2.75
C LEU A 150 3.39 -18.52 -1.39
N VAL A 151 2.72 -18.12 -0.31
CA VAL A 151 3.20 -18.22 1.07
C VAL A 151 2.10 -18.86 1.91
N GLY A 152 2.24 -20.15 2.23
CA GLY A 152 1.16 -20.93 2.83
C GLY A 152 -0.06 -20.94 1.91
N SER A 153 -1.21 -20.47 2.40
CA SER A 153 -2.45 -20.33 1.60
C SER A 153 -2.61 -18.95 0.93
N TYR A 154 -1.66 -18.03 1.13
CA TYR A 154 -1.74 -16.68 0.60
C TYR A 154 -1.07 -16.59 -0.76
N ASN A 155 -1.84 -16.19 -1.77
CA ASN A 155 -1.34 -15.77 -3.08
C ASN A 155 -1.13 -14.26 -3.06
N ILE A 156 0.09 -13.85 -3.38
CA ILE A 156 0.51 -12.45 -3.37
C ILE A 156 0.94 -12.11 -4.78
N HIS A 157 0.30 -11.16 -5.44
CA HIS A 157 0.79 -10.60 -6.71
C HIS A 157 1.22 -9.17 -6.46
N TYR A 158 2.41 -8.81 -6.92
CA TYR A 158 3.01 -7.53 -6.60
C TYR A 158 3.54 -6.80 -7.84
N VAL A 159 3.56 -5.48 -7.73
CA VAL A 159 4.31 -4.54 -8.53
C VAL A 159 5.31 -3.87 -7.59
N LEU A 160 6.59 -4.03 -7.89
CA LEU A 160 7.69 -3.40 -7.20
C LEU A 160 8.21 -2.27 -8.08
N TYR A 161 8.23 -1.05 -7.55
CA TYR A 161 8.80 0.12 -8.20
C TYR A 161 9.91 0.69 -7.31
N GLN A 162 11.04 1.07 -7.90
CA GLN A 162 12.18 1.62 -7.17
C GLN A 162 12.85 2.76 -7.93
N VAL A 163 13.28 3.78 -7.19
CA VAL A 163 14.26 4.78 -7.64
C VAL A 163 15.52 4.64 -6.79
N TYR A 164 16.67 4.59 -7.44
CA TYR A 164 17.97 4.35 -6.83
C TYR A 164 19.08 4.94 -7.72
N GLY A 165 20.33 4.87 -7.28
CA GLY A 165 21.50 5.38 -7.99
C GLY A 165 21.72 6.89 -7.93
N GLY A 166 20.92 7.65 -7.17
CA GLY A 166 21.02 9.10 -7.01
C GLY A 166 22.05 9.53 -5.96
N ASN A 167 21.89 10.73 -5.40
CA ASN A 167 22.62 11.15 -4.18
C ASN A 167 21.84 10.81 -2.91
N ASP A 168 20.52 10.76 -3.04
CA ASP A 168 19.58 10.58 -1.93
C ASP A 168 19.27 9.10 -1.70
N PRO A 169 18.74 8.72 -0.54
CA PRO A 169 18.33 7.34 -0.30
C PRO A 169 17.42 6.78 -1.42
N SER A 170 17.39 5.46 -1.56
CA SER A 170 16.54 4.82 -2.58
C SER A 170 15.09 4.78 -2.12
N VAL A 171 14.16 5.03 -3.03
CA VAL A 171 12.72 4.92 -2.83
C VAL A 171 12.24 3.56 -3.30
N ILE A 172 11.47 2.87 -2.47
CA ILE A 172 10.92 1.55 -2.77
C ILE A 172 9.41 1.58 -2.52
N GLN A 173 8.65 1.32 -3.59
CA GLN A 173 7.19 1.25 -3.58
C GLN A 173 6.75 -0.17 -3.94
N ILE A 174 5.88 -0.75 -3.13
CA ILE A 174 5.38 -2.11 -3.33
C ILE A 174 3.86 -2.05 -3.31
N PHE A 175 3.25 -2.22 -4.49
CA PHE A 175 1.82 -2.43 -4.62
C PHE A 175 1.57 -3.92 -4.69
N PHE A 176 0.65 -4.46 -3.90
CA PHE A 176 0.41 -5.90 -3.95
C PHE A 176 -0.99 -6.27 -3.53
N THR A 177 -1.47 -7.36 -4.10
CA THR A 177 -2.72 -7.99 -3.73
C THR A 177 -2.43 -9.19 -2.85
N VAL A 178 -3.34 -9.50 -1.93
CA VAL A 178 -3.32 -10.72 -1.12
C VAL A 178 -4.68 -11.38 -1.24
N SER A 179 -4.68 -12.60 -1.76
CA SER A 179 -5.86 -13.46 -1.82
C SER A 179 -5.56 -14.80 -1.17
N SER A 180 -6.57 -15.41 -0.56
CA SER A 180 -6.45 -16.71 0.09
C SER A 180 -7.82 -17.35 0.26
N PRO A 181 -7.94 -18.67 0.09
CA PRO A 181 -9.16 -19.39 0.46
C PRO A 181 -9.56 -19.15 1.93
N LYS A 182 -8.60 -18.92 2.84
CA LYS A 182 -8.88 -18.60 4.26
C LYS A 182 -9.58 -17.25 4.45
N LEU A 183 -9.40 -16.32 3.52
CA LEU A 183 -10.07 -15.03 3.53
C LEU A 183 -11.43 -15.10 2.81
N GLY A 184 -11.80 -16.26 2.25
CA GLY A 184 -12.93 -16.36 1.33
C GLY A 184 -12.73 -15.51 0.08
N SER A 185 -11.48 -15.35 -0.38
CA SER A 185 -11.17 -14.55 -1.57
C SER A 185 -11.69 -15.24 -2.84
N SER A 186 -12.24 -14.45 -3.76
CA SER A 186 -12.40 -14.87 -5.16
C SER A 186 -11.23 -14.41 -6.03
N GLY A 187 -11.14 -15.00 -7.23
CA GLY A 187 -10.17 -14.57 -8.23
C GLY A 187 -10.48 -13.16 -8.72
N TYR A 188 -9.43 -12.35 -8.87
CA TYR A 188 -9.42 -11.15 -9.71
C TYR A 188 -8.72 -11.48 -11.03
N SER A 189 -9.02 -10.73 -12.08
CA SER A 189 -8.54 -11.03 -13.43
C SER A 189 -7.03 -10.81 -13.56
N SER A 190 -6.56 -9.68 -13.01
CA SER A 190 -5.18 -9.24 -13.13
C SER A 190 -4.88 -8.02 -12.26
N LEU A 191 -3.61 -7.87 -11.88
CA LEU A 191 -3.06 -6.65 -11.31
C LEU A 191 -2.27 -5.94 -12.42
N HIS A 192 -2.63 -4.70 -12.71
CA HIS A 192 -2.03 -3.93 -13.79
C HIS A 192 -1.28 -2.73 -13.26
N TYR A 193 -0.06 -2.55 -13.74
CA TYR A 193 0.74 -1.36 -13.53
C TYR A 193 0.64 -0.46 -14.76
N VAL A 194 0.32 0.81 -14.55
CA VAL A 194 0.44 1.85 -15.57
C VAL A 194 1.62 2.71 -15.19
N ASP A 195 2.71 2.53 -15.95
CA ASP A 195 3.85 3.40 -15.88
C ASP A 195 3.49 4.74 -16.54
N SER A 196 3.39 5.79 -15.74
CA SER A 196 3.29 7.16 -16.26
C SER A 196 4.41 8.06 -15.75
N GLN A 197 5.52 7.44 -15.33
CA GLN A 197 6.71 8.18 -14.93
C GLN A 197 7.29 8.98 -16.09
N LYS A 198 7.81 10.15 -15.74
CA LYS A 198 8.49 11.06 -16.66
C LYS A 198 10.00 11.05 -16.46
N ASN A 199 10.45 10.83 -15.22
CA ASN A 199 11.85 10.79 -14.78
C ASN A 199 11.93 10.30 -13.32
N THR A 200 13.14 10.19 -12.78
CA THR A 200 13.42 9.83 -11.39
C THR A 200 12.83 10.80 -10.34
N ASP A 201 12.30 11.95 -10.75
CA ASP A 201 11.91 13.03 -9.83
C ASP A 201 10.43 13.07 -9.56
N GLN A 202 9.62 12.58 -10.48
CA GLN A 202 8.17 12.71 -10.42
C GLN A 202 7.52 11.35 -10.66
N THR A 203 6.75 10.88 -9.69
CA THR A 203 5.93 9.69 -9.82
C THR A 203 4.49 10.02 -10.14
N ASP A 204 3.92 9.13 -10.94
CA ASP A 204 2.48 9.00 -11.16
C ASP A 204 2.20 7.52 -11.39
N ASN A 205 2.46 6.73 -10.36
CA ASN A 205 2.35 5.28 -10.39
C ASN A 205 0.89 4.89 -10.14
N LYS A 206 0.20 4.41 -11.18
CA LYS A 206 -1.17 3.92 -11.06
C LYS A 206 -1.20 2.40 -11.14
N VAL A 207 -1.66 1.75 -10.09
CA VAL A 207 -1.91 0.31 -10.05
C VAL A 207 -3.38 0.05 -9.92
N TYR A 208 -3.89 -0.89 -10.70
CA TYR A 208 -5.30 -1.26 -10.61
C TYR A 208 -5.53 -2.76 -10.67
N MET A 209 -6.57 -3.17 -9.96
CA MET A 209 -7.09 -4.54 -9.96
C MET A 209 -8.48 -4.50 -10.57
N SER A 210 -8.72 -5.35 -11.58
CA SER A 210 -10.03 -5.45 -12.22
C SER A 210 -10.64 -6.85 -12.10
N GLY A 211 -11.96 -6.91 -12.19
CA GLY A 211 -12.74 -8.15 -12.24
C GLY A 211 -13.81 -8.20 -11.17
N THR A 212 -14.24 -9.41 -10.81
CA THR A 212 -15.30 -9.68 -9.83
C THR A 212 -14.73 -10.00 -8.43
N ALA A 213 -13.55 -9.48 -8.13
CA ALA A 213 -12.78 -9.77 -6.93
C ALA A 213 -13.57 -9.42 -5.66
N HIS A 214 -13.61 -10.31 -4.68
CA HIS A 214 -14.12 -10.04 -3.34
C HIS A 214 -13.23 -10.69 -2.30
N ASN A 215 -13.18 -10.09 -1.10
CA ASN A 215 -12.29 -10.43 0.00
C ASN A 215 -10.81 -10.51 -0.41
N VAL A 216 -10.36 -9.58 -1.26
CA VAL A 216 -8.96 -9.43 -1.66
C VAL A 216 -8.41 -8.16 -1.04
N TYR A 217 -7.25 -8.23 -0.42
CA TYR A 217 -6.57 -7.03 0.06
C TYR A 217 -5.71 -6.46 -1.05
N PHE A 218 -5.90 -5.20 -1.39
CA PHE A 218 -5.05 -4.43 -2.29
C PHE A 218 -4.25 -3.41 -1.47
N ASN A 219 -2.94 -3.57 -1.44
CA ASN A 219 -2.07 -2.96 -0.47
C ASN A 219 -0.98 -2.13 -1.14
N TYR A 220 -0.42 -1.21 -0.36
CA TYR A 220 0.72 -0.39 -0.73
C TYR A 220 1.69 -0.26 0.45
N ILE A 221 2.98 -0.45 0.19
CA ILE A 221 4.08 -0.17 1.13
C ILE A 221 5.02 0.85 0.50
N LEU A 222 5.37 1.89 1.26
CA LEU A 222 6.48 2.79 0.96
C LEU A 222 7.62 2.58 1.95
N THR A 223 8.83 2.36 1.44
CA THR A 223 10.03 2.14 2.24
C THR A 223 11.28 2.70 1.53
N SER A 224 12.42 2.73 2.22
CA SER A 224 13.65 3.35 1.72
C SER A 224 14.94 2.74 2.28
N THR A 225 16.04 2.92 1.55
CA THR A 225 17.41 2.54 1.98
C THR A 225 18.38 3.70 1.83
N GLY A 226 19.18 3.98 2.86
CA GLY A 226 20.00 5.18 3.08
C GLY A 226 21.21 5.33 2.17
N GLU A 227 21.65 4.26 1.51
CA GLU A 227 22.70 4.35 0.51
C GLU A 227 22.08 4.52 -0.86
N SER A 228 22.41 5.65 -1.49
CA SER A 228 21.83 6.08 -2.75
C SER A 228 22.06 5.13 -3.92
N ARG A 229 23.04 4.22 -3.84
CA ARG A 229 23.39 3.25 -4.91
C ARG A 229 22.71 1.89 -4.81
N ASN A 230 21.97 1.60 -3.73
CA ASN A 230 21.50 0.26 -3.47
C ASN A 230 20.16 -0.03 -4.15
N TYR A 231 20.25 -0.53 -5.38
CA TYR A 231 19.16 -1.31 -5.96
C TYR A 231 18.85 -2.51 -5.06
N VAL A 232 17.63 -2.58 -4.52
CA VAL A 232 17.18 -3.75 -3.77
C VAL A 232 16.64 -4.77 -4.76
N SER A 233 17.29 -5.92 -4.85
CA SER A 233 16.90 -6.94 -5.82
C SER A 233 15.45 -7.41 -5.59
N THR A 234 14.76 -7.77 -6.68
CA THR A 234 13.42 -8.36 -6.59
C THR A 234 13.41 -9.58 -5.66
N ASN A 235 14.42 -10.45 -5.73
CA ASN A 235 14.54 -11.60 -4.83
C ASN A 235 14.61 -11.16 -3.35
N THR A 236 15.32 -10.09 -3.03
CA THR A 236 15.36 -9.54 -1.65
C THR A 236 13.97 -9.13 -1.19
N ILE A 237 13.22 -8.38 -2.01
CA ILE A 237 11.84 -7.99 -1.68
C ILE A 237 10.93 -9.21 -1.53
N GLU A 238 11.05 -10.20 -2.42
CA GLU A 238 10.28 -11.44 -2.31
C GLU A 238 10.58 -12.21 -1.02
N GLN A 239 11.84 -12.29 -0.58
CA GLN A 239 12.18 -12.91 0.71
C GLN A 239 11.58 -12.14 1.88
N ILE A 240 11.62 -10.80 1.84
CA ILE A 240 11.01 -9.94 2.88
C ILE A 240 9.49 -10.18 2.94
N LEU A 241 8.81 -10.22 1.80
CA LEU A 241 7.38 -10.51 1.73
C LEU A 241 7.09 -11.93 2.24
N ARG A 242 7.90 -12.94 1.89
CA ARG A 242 7.75 -14.30 2.42
C ARG A 242 7.81 -14.33 3.94
N VAL A 243 8.81 -13.71 4.55
CA VAL A 243 8.94 -13.63 6.02
C VAL A 243 7.78 -12.85 6.64
N THR A 244 7.31 -11.78 5.97
CA THR A 244 6.14 -10.99 6.39
C THR A 244 4.88 -11.84 6.48
N PHE A 245 4.61 -12.66 5.46
CA PHE A 245 3.40 -13.49 5.40
C PHE A 245 3.51 -14.86 6.06
N GLN A 246 4.73 -15.34 6.37
CA GLN A 246 4.92 -16.54 7.19
C GLN A 246 4.28 -16.38 8.58
N GLY A 247 4.34 -15.18 9.16
CA GLY A 247 3.71 -14.86 10.46
C GLY A 247 2.18 -14.93 10.48
N PHE A 248 1.53 -14.96 9.31
CA PHE A 248 0.07 -15.05 9.19
C PHE A 248 -0.44 -16.51 9.19
N SER A 249 0.48 -17.47 9.11
CA SER A 249 0.15 -18.89 8.97
C SER A 249 0.13 -19.64 10.32
N ALA A 250 0.45 -18.96 11.42
CA ALA A 250 0.48 -19.51 12.78
C ALA A 250 -0.88 -19.40 13.49
#